data_AF-G7PZW2-F1
#
_entry.id   AF-G7PZW2-F1
#
_cell.length_a   1.000
_cell.length_b   1.000
_cell.length_c   1.000
_cell.angle_alpha   90.00
_cell.angle_beta   90.00
_cell.angle_gamma   90.00
#
_symmetry.space_group_name_H-M   'P 1'
#
loop_
_entity.id
_entity.type
_entity.pdbx_description
1 polymer ?
#
loop_
_entity_poly.entity_id
_entity_poly.type
_entity_poly.pdbx_seq_one_letter_code
_entity_poly.pdbx_strand_id
1 'polypeptide(L)'
;MSCVLGGVIPLGLLFLVCGSQGYLLPNVTLLEELLSKYQHNESHSRVRRAIPREDKEEILMLHNKLRGQVQPQASNMEYMTWDDELEKSAAAWASQCIWEHGPTSLLVSIGQNLAAHWGRQIVWATTNKVGCAVNTCRRMTVWGEVWENAVYFVCNYSPKGNWIGEAPYKNGRPCSECPPSYGGGCRNNLCYREETYTPKPETDEMNEVETAPIPEENHVWLQPRVMRPTKPKKTSAVNYMTQVVRCDTKMKDKCKGSTCNRYQCPAGCLNHKAKIFGTLFYESSSSICRAAIHYGVLDDEGGLVDITRNGKVPFFVKSERHGVQSLSKYKPSSSFMVSKVKVQDLDCYTTVAQLCPFEKPATHCPRIHCPARCKDEPSYWAPVFGTNIYADTSSICKTAVHAGVISDESGGDVDVMPVDKKKTYVGSLRNGVQSESLGTPRDGKAFRIFAVRQ
;
A
#
# COMPACT_ATOMS: atom_id res chain seq x y z
N MET A 1 10.78 12.06 40.47
CA MET A 1 11.67 12.32 41.62
C MET A 1 13.09 12.14 41.13
N SER A 2 13.91 13.16 41.35
CA SER A 2 15.29 13.30 40.85
C SER A 2 16.23 12.22 41.38
N CYS A 3 17.21 11.80 40.56
CA CYS A 3 18.44 11.19 41.04
C CYS A 3 19.63 11.85 40.36
N VAL A 4 20.48 12.43 41.20
CA VAL A 4 21.73 13.14 40.89
C VAL A 4 22.86 12.12 40.70
N LEU A 5 23.80 12.46 39.82
CA LEU A 5 25.04 11.73 39.49
C LEU A 5 25.96 11.53 40.72
N GLY A 6 26.64 10.38 40.76
CA GLY A 6 27.83 10.18 41.58
C GLY A 6 28.47 8.81 41.33
N GLY A 7 29.61 8.79 40.64
CA GLY A 7 30.50 7.62 40.56
C GLY A 7 30.93 7.24 39.14
N VAL A 8 32.22 7.46 38.86
CA VAL A 8 32.92 7.11 37.62
C VAL A 8 33.02 5.59 37.47
N ILE A 9 32.43 5.01 36.42
CA ILE A 9 32.60 3.60 36.01
C ILE A 9 32.83 3.61 34.48
N PRO A 10 33.80 2.83 33.94
CA PRO A 10 34.29 3.02 32.58
C PRO A 10 33.22 2.71 31.52
N LEU A 11 33.23 3.53 30.47
CA LEU A 11 32.42 3.41 29.25
C LEU A 11 32.52 2.00 28.64
N GLY A 12 31.54 1.14 28.90
CA GLY A 12 31.53 -0.22 28.36
C GLY A 12 30.23 -1.02 28.48
N LEU A 13 29.15 -0.47 29.04
CA LEU A 13 27.84 -1.11 29.09
C LEU A 13 26.74 -0.05 29.15
N LEU A 14 26.14 0.29 28.00
CA LEU A 14 24.91 1.07 27.98
C LEU A 14 23.72 0.11 28.16
N PHE A 15 23.18 0.04 29.38
CA PHE A 15 21.96 -0.70 29.69
C PHE A 15 20.73 0.02 29.11
N LEU A 16 20.03 -0.62 28.16
CA LEU A 16 18.62 -0.32 27.89
C LEU A 16 17.76 -1.31 28.68
N VAL A 17 17.41 -0.95 29.91
CA VAL A 17 16.35 -1.64 30.67
C VAL A 17 15.07 -0.80 30.58
N CYS A 18 14.18 -1.19 29.68
CA CYS A 18 12.75 -0.94 29.82
C CYS A 18 11.97 -2.00 29.01
N GLY A 19 11.27 -2.89 29.71
CA GLY A 19 10.42 -3.94 29.13
C GLY A 19 11.03 -5.34 29.18
N SER A 20 10.31 -6.28 29.76
CA SER A 20 10.70 -7.66 30.06
C SER A 20 10.96 -8.53 28.81
N GLN A 21 12.16 -8.39 28.24
CA GLN A 21 12.99 -9.38 27.54
C GLN A 21 14.10 -8.58 26.84
N GLY A 22 15.20 -8.38 27.55
CA GLY A 22 16.34 -7.61 27.05
C GLY A 22 17.06 -8.39 25.94
N TYR A 23 16.82 -7.99 24.70
CA TYR A 23 17.55 -8.50 23.54
C TYR A 23 18.90 -7.79 23.47
N LEU A 24 20.00 -8.52 23.71
CA LEU A 24 21.35 -7.96 23.71
C LEU A 24 22.01 -8.11 22.33
N LEU A 25 22.62 -7.02 21.85
CA LEU A 25 23.49 -6.99 20.68
C LEU A 25 24.96 -6.96 21.14
N PRO A 26 25.86 -7.78 20.58
CA PRO A 26 27.28 -7.70 20.89
C PRO A 26 27.97 -6.47 20.25
N ASN A 27 29.20 -6.21 20.70
CA ASN A 27 30.00 -4.99 20.53
C ASN A 27 30.06 -4.44 19.08
N VAL A 28 29.88 -3.12 18.95
CA VAL A 28 29.48 -2.38 17.73
C VAL A 28 30.65 -1.63 17.04
N THR A 29 31.84 -1.66 17.63
CA THR A 29 33.01 -0.85 17.22
C THR A 29 33.34 -0.89 15.72
N LEU A 30 33.07 -2.00 15.03
CA LEU A 30 33.39 -2.18 13.61
C LEU A 30 32.60 -1.26 12.66
N LEU A 31 31.35 -0.93 12.97
CA LEU A 31 30.57 -0.02 12.11
C LEU A 31 30.97 1.43 12.32
N GLU A 32 31.34 1.80 13.55
CA GLU A 32 31.87 3.14 13.82
C GLU A 32 33.19 3.36 13.08
N GLU A 33 34.05 2.33 13.06
CA GLU A 33 35.28 2.33 12.27
C GLU A 33 35.00 2.46 10.77
N LEU A 34 34.02 1.71 10.23
CA LEU A 34 33.62 1.82 8.82
C LEU A 34 33.08 3.21 8.48
N LEU A 35 32.22 3.78 9.33
CA LEU A 35 31.62 5.11 9.12
C LEU A 35 32.65 6.24 9.29
N SER A 36 33.70 6.04 10.10
CA SER A 36 34.79 7.01 10.26
C SER A 36 35.54 7.29 8.94
N LYS A 37 35.61 6.29 8.02
CA LYS A 37 36.17 6.45 6.67
C LYS A 37 35.45 7.52 5.84
N TYR A 38 34.18 7.80 6.17
CA TYR A 38 33.36 8.80 5.49
C TYR A 38 33.42 10.19 6.14
N GLN A 39 33.97 10.31 7.35
CA GLN A 39 34.10 11.58 8.08
C GLN A 39 35.36 12.37 7.70
N HIS A 40 36.46 11.70 7.30
CA HIS A 40 37.79 12.33 7.22
C HIS A 40 38.35 12.63 5.82
N ASN A 41 37.59 12.42 4.74
CA ASN A 41 38.17 12.64 3.41
C ASN A 41 38.06 14.11 2.98
N GLU A 42 39.17 14.84 3.10
CA GLU A 42 39.37 16.20 2.61
C GLU A 42 39.02 16.33 1.11
N SER A 43 38.67 17.57 0.76
CA SER A 43 38.30 18.06 -0.57
C SER A 43 39.05 17.37 -1.71
N HIS A 44 38.35 16.58 -2.55
CA HIS A 44 38.46 16.61 -4.02
C HIS A 44 37.36 15.71 -4.66
N SER A 45 36.68 16.29 -5.67
CA SER A 45 35.61 15.77 -6.54
C SER A 45 34.15 15.84 -6.02
N ARG A 46 33.33 16.55 -6.80
CA ARG A 46 31.88 16.76 -6.66
C ARG A 46 31.08 15.54 -7.17
N VAL A 47 31.39 14.35 -6.70
CA VAL A 47 30.62 13.14 -7.06
C VAL A 47 29.89 12.63 -5.83
N ARG A 48 28.57 12.49 -5.93
CA ARG A 48 27.70 11.82 -4.95
C ARG A 48 28.34 10.45 -4.64
N ARG A 49 28.91 10.26 -3.44
CA ARG A 49 29.61 9.01 -3.12
C ARG A 49 28.58 7.90 -2.90
N ALA A 50 28.41 7.06 -3.92
CA ALA A 50 27.83 5.74 -3.74
C ALA A 50 28.75 4.91 -2.82
N ILE A 51 28.17 4.06 -1.98
CA ILE A 51 28.95 3.15 -1.12
C ILE A 51 29.71 2.17 -2.04
N PRO A 52 31.05 2.03 -1.94
CA PRO A 52 31.83 1.07 -2.72
C PRO A 52 31.35 -0.37 -2.49
N ARG A 53 31.54 -1.26 -3.48
CA ARG A 53 31.11 -2.67 -3.38
C ARG A 53 31.68 -3.38 -2.15
N GLU A 54 32.95 -3.13 -1.84
CA GLU A 54 33.65 -3.69 -0.68
C GLU A 54 32.95 -3.30 0.63
N ASP A 55 32.60 -2.02 0.79
CA ASP A 55 31.88 -1.53 1.96
C ASP A 55 30.45 -2.09 2.04
N LYS A 56 29.77 -2.33 0.91
CA LYS A 56 28.45 -2.99 0.89
C LYS A 56 28.54 -4.42 1.45
N GLU A 57 29.56 -5.16 1.04
CA GLU A 57 29.82 -6.52 1.51
C GLU A 57 30.13 -6.52 3.01
N GLU A 58 30.91 -5.55 3.49
CA GLU A 58 31.22 -5.38 4.91
C GLU A 58 29.98 -5.05 5.76
N ILE A 59 29.15 -4.11 5.30
CA ILE A 59 27.87 -3.78 5.93
C ILE A 59 26.99 -5.03 6.03
N LEU A 60 26.83 -5.75 4.93
CA LEU A 60 25.98 -6.94 4.87
C LEU A 60 26.51 -8.06 5.79
N MET A 61 27.82 -8.28 5.78
CA MET A 61 28.49 -9.25 6.64
C MET A 61 28.22 -8.91 8.11
N LEU A 62 28.35 -7.65 8.51
CA LEU A 62 28.15 -7.23 9.89
C LEU A 62 26.68 -7.38 10.34
N HIS A 63 25.72 -7.06 9.47
CA HIS A 63 24.30 -7.31 9.72
C HIS A 63 24.03 -8.79 10.00
N ASN A 64 24.51 -9.67 9.12
CA ASN A 64 24.31 -11.11 9.28
C ASN A 64 25.04 -11.67 10.49
N LYS A 65 26.26 -11.19 10.79
CA LYS A 65 27.01 -11.57 11.99
C LYS A 65 26.21 -11.28 13.26
N LEU A 66 25.63 -10.08 13.37
CA LEU A 66 24.84 -9.69 14.54
C LEU A 66 23.53 -10.46 14.64
N ARG A 67 22.87 -10.71 13.51
CA ARG A 67 21.65 -11.54 13.44
C ARG A 67 21.90 -12.97 13.94
N GLY A 68 23.07 -13.54 13.63
CA GLY A 68 23.45 -14.89 14.08
C GLY A 68 23.92 -14.97 15.53
N GLN A 69 24.10 -13.83 16.21
CA GLN A 69 24.65 -13.72 17.57
C GLN A 69 23.65 -13.15 18.60
N VAL A 70 22.37 -13.03 18.23
CA VAL A 70 21.33 -12.50 19.12
C VAL A 70 21.13 -13.37 20.37
N GLN A 71 20.77 -12.72 21.48
CA GLN A 71 20.32 -13.39 22.70
C GLN A 71 18.91 -12.92 23.10
N PRO A 72 17.97 -13.84 23.42
CA PRO A 72 18.06 -15.31 23.28
C PRO A 72 18.24 -15.77 21.82
N GLN A 73 18.62 -17.04 21.61
CA GLN A 73 18.84 -17.55 20.26
C GLN A 73 17.54 -17.56 19.44
N ALA A 74 17.65 -17.25 18.15
CA ALA A 74 16.51 -17.16 17.24
C ALA A 74 16.32 -18.46 16.44
N SER A 75 15.12 -19.06 16.47
CA SER A 75 14.81 -20.27 15.70
C SER A 75 14.55 -20.02 14.21
N ASN A 76 14.20 -18.80 13.83
CA ASN A 76 13.68 -18.45 12.50
C ASN A 76 14.39 -17.26 11.82
N MET A 77 15.63 -16.94 12.22
CA MET A 77 16.34 -15.76 11.72
C MET A 77 16.78 -15.92 10.27
N GLU A 78 16.25 -15.13 9.34
CA GLU A 78 16.58 -15.23 7.91
C GLU A 78 17.95 -14.62 7.56
N TYR A 79 18.64 -15.17 6.57
CA TYR A 79 19.84 -14.55 6.02
C TYR A 79 19.50 -13.29 5.22
N MET A 80 20.23 -12.21 5.49
CA MET A 80 20.04 -10.91 4.85
C MET A 80 20.90 -10.79 3.59
N THR A 81 20.33 -10.21 2.53
CA THR A 81 20.98 -9.93 1.25
C THR A 81 20.95 -8.44 0.94
N TRP A 82 21.91 -7.96 0.14
CA TRP A 82 21.89 -6.58 -0.34
C TRP A 82 20.77 -6.38 -1.38
N ASP A 83 20.14 -5.22 -1.37
CA ASP A 83 19.11 -4.83 -2.33
C ASP A 83 19.43 -3.41 -2.86
N ASP A 84 19.90 -3.35 -4.11
CA ASP A 84 20.34 -2.09 -4.76
C ASP A 84 19.21 -1.05 -4.86
N GLU A 85 17.95 -1.47 -4.79
CA GLU A 85 16.80 -0.58 -4.90
C GLU A 85 16.45 0.04 -3.55
N LEU A 86 16.62 -0.71 -2.46
CA LEU A 86 16.62 -0.14 -1.10
C LEU A 86 17.75 0.88 -0.94
N GLU A 87 18.93 0.62 -1.51
CA GLU A 87 20.06 1.56 -1.56
C GLU A 87 19.72 2.81 -2.36
N LYS A 88 19.17 2.69 -3.57
CA LYS A 88 18.74 3.86 -4.38
C LYS A 88 17.73 4.72 -3.62
N SER A 89 16.77 4.08 -2.94
CA SER A 89 15.81 4.78 -2.11
C SER A 89 16.46 5.45 -0.90
N ALA A 90 17.43 4.80 -0.26
CA ALA A 90 18.19 5.37 0.86
C ALA A 90 19.01 6.58 0.39
N ALA A 91 19.62 6.49 -0.79
CA ALA A 91 20.39 7.58 -1.39
C ALA A 91 19.51 8.78 -1.74
N ALA A 92 18.32 8.52 -2.30
CA ALA A 92 17.34 9.57 -2.58
C ALA A 92 16.94 10.34 -1.30
N TRP A 93 16.74 9.63 -0.19
CA TRP A 93 16.44 10.25 1.10
C TRP A 93 17.64 10.97 1.72
N ALA A 94 18.80 10.32 1.77
CA ALA A 94 20.03 10.89 2.30
C ALA A 94 20.43 12.19 1.58
N SER A 95 20.09 12.30 0.28
CA SER A 95 20.33 13.50 -0.53
C SER A 95 19.51 14.73 -0.11
N GLN A 96 18.42 14.54 0.65
CA GLN A 96 17.58 15.64 1.13
C GLN A 96 18.24 16.40 2.29
N CYS A 97 19.18 15.78 3.00
CA CYS A 97 19.84 16.37 4.18
C CYS A 97 18.84 16.84 5.25
N ILE A 98 17.77 16.06 5.44
CA ILE A 98 16.75 16.27 6.47
C ILE A 98 16.92 15.16 7.50
N TRP A 99 17.14 15.52 8.76
CA TRP A 99 17.25 14.57 9.86
C TRP A 99 15.86 14.08 10.31
N GLU A 100 15.17 13.35 9.43
CA GLU A 100 13.85 12.78 9.66
C GLU A 100 13.73 11.42 8.99
N HIS A 101 12.76 10.61 9.43
CA HIS A 101 12.42 9.39 8.69
C HIS A 101 11.60 9.72 7.45
N GLY A 102 11.91 9.10 6.31
CA GLY A 102 11.07 9.25 5.13
C GLY A 102 11.56 8.58 3.85
N PRO A 103 10.80 8.76 2.75
CA PRO A 103 9.52 9.48 2.68
C PRO A 103 8.38 8.69 3.37
N THR A 104 7.40 9.39 3.95
CA THR A 104 6.32 8.82 4.76
C THR A 104 5.55 7.70 4.06
N SER A 105 5.38 7.79 2.73
CA SER A 105 4.75 6.76 1.92
C SER A 105 5.51 5.44 1.94
N LEU A 106 6.84 5.46 1.98
CA LEU A 106 7.66 4.26 1.99
C LEU A 106 7.80 3.66 3.40
N LEU A 107 7.86 4.48 4.45
CA LEU A 107 8.02 4.05 5.85
C LEU A 107 6.95 3.07 6.34
N VAL A 108 5.78 3.01 5.68
CA VAL A 108 4.75 2.03 6.04
C VAL A 108 5.13 0.62 5.56
N SER A 109 5.97 0.51 4.52
CA SER A 109 6.34 -0.74 3.86
C SER A 109 7.80 -1.18 4.03
N ILE A 110 8.67 -0.27 4.46
CA ILE A 110 10.08 -0.53 4.75
C ILE A 110 10.43 -0.10 6.18
N GLY A 111 11.42 -0.77 6.79
CA GLY A 111 12.10 -0.23 7.95
C GLY A 111 13.17 0.77 7.50
N GLN A 112 13.45 1.81 8.30
CA GLN A 112 14.52 2.75 8.03
C GLN A 112 15.28 3.08 9.30
N ASN A 113 16.61 3.01 9.25
CA ASN A 113 17.49 3.47 10.31
C ASN A 113 18.27 4.70 9.82
N LEU A 114 18.32 5.73 10.66
CA LEU A 114 19.15 6.93 10.52
C LEU A 114 20.26 6.80 11.58
N ALA A 115 21.51 7.09 11.23
CA ALA A 115 22.63 6.72 12.11
C ALA A 115 22.67 7.45 13.46
N ALA A 116 22.43 6.70 14.54
CA ALA A 116 23.09 6.87 15.85
C ALA A 116 23.15 5.56 16.66
N HIS A 117 22.30 4.55 16.39
CA HIS A 117 22.42 3.22 17.01
C HIS A 117 21.85 2.11 16.11
N TRP A 118 22.29 0.87 16.34
CA TRP A 118 21.72 -0.34 15.75
C TRP A 118 20.24 -0.44 16.12
N GLY A 119 19.35 -0.08 15.20
CA GLY A 119 17.92 -0.19 15.43
C GLY A 119 17.48 -1.65 15.52
N ARG A 120 16.40 -1.92 16.30
CA ARG A 120 15.75 -3.25 16.42
C ARG A 120 15.40 -3.90 15.07
N GLN A 121 15.36 -3.09 14.00
CA GLN A 121 15.10 -3.54 12.64
C GLN A 121 16.13 -4.57 12.13
N ILE A 122 17.37 -4.51 12.61
CA ILE A 122 18.46 -5.38 12.14
C ILE A 122 18.25 -6.83 12.58
N VAL A 123 17.66 -7.03 13.77
CA VAL A 123 17.38 -8.35 14.34
C VAL A 123 15.97 -8.87 14.06
N TRP A 124 15.24 -8.24 13.13
CA TRP A 124 13.92 -8.74 12.77
C TRP A 124 14.05 -10.00 11.90
N ALA A 125 13.57 -11.14 12.37
CA ALA A 125 13.78 -12.45 11.74
C ALA A 125 13.41 -12.47 10.27
N THR A 126 12.25 -11.92 9.92
CA THR A 126 11.72 -11.92 8.55
C THR A 126 12.37 -10.91 7.63
N THR A 127 13.11 -9.92 8.15
CA THR A 127 13.82 -8.93 7.33
C THR A 127 15.07 -9.55 6.72
N ASN A 128 15.02 -9.82 5.41
CA ASN A 128 16.09 -10.50 4.66
C ASN A 128 16.72 -9.63 3.55
N LYS A 129 16.38 -8.35 3.48
CA LYS A 129 16.94 -7.39 2.51
C LYS A 129 17.33 -6.08 3.19
N VAL A 130 18.49 -5.55 2.82
CA VAL A 130 18.99 -4.23 3.25
C VAL A 130 19.60 -3.48 2.07
N GLY A 131 19.44 -2.16 2.06
CA GLY A 131 20.21 -1.29 1.19
C GLY A 131 20.45 0.04 1.88
N CYS A 132 21.70 0.48 1.88
CA CYS A 132 22.12 1.68 2.59
C CYS A 132 22.75 2.69 1.65
N ALA A 133 22.73 3.95 2.07
CA ALA A 133 23.41 5.04 1.39
C ALA A 133 24.00 6.02 2.39
N VAL A 134 25.06 6.70 1.95
CA VAL A 134 25.73 7.74 2.71
C VAL A 134 25.72 9.03 1.90
N ASN A 135 25.50 10.16 2.57
CA ASN A 135 25.60 11.48 1.95
C ASN A 135 26.22 12.48 2.93
N THR A 136 27.09 13.36 2.44
CA THR A 136 27.65 14.44 3.26
C THR A 136 26.84 15.72 3.07
N CYS A 137 26.25 16.21 4.15
CA CYS A 137 25.38 17.36 4.20
C CYS A 137 26.13 18.57 4.74
N ARG A 138 26.36 19.59 3.90
CA ARG A 138 27.10 20.81 4.29
C ARG A 138 26.54 21.48 5.54
N ARG A 139 25.21 21.47 5.68
CA ARG A 139 24.49 22.01 6.83
C ARG A 139 23.25 21.16 7.07
N MET A 140 23.13 20.55 8.24
CA MET A 140 21.98 19.72 8.61
C MET A 140 21.59 20.00 10.06
N THR A 141 20.30 20.18 10.33
CA THR A 141 19.81 20.36 11.71
C THR A 141 19.49 18.99 12.30
N VAL A 142 20.19 18.62 13.36
CA VAL A 142 20.06 17.32 14.05
C VAL A 142 19.73 17.63 15.51
N TRP A 143 18.57 17.19 15.99
CA TRP A 143 18.10 17.45 17.37
C TRP A 143 18.08 18.93 17.77
N GLY A 144 17.84 19.83 16.81
CA GLY A 144 17.81 21.28 17.05
C GLY A 144 19.16 21.98 16.92
N GLU A 145 20.26 21.25 16.74
CA GLU A 145 21.60 21.82 16.52
C GLU A 145 22.01 21.72 15.06
N VAL A 146 22.73 22.74 14.58
CA VAL A 146 23.21 22.78 13.19
C VAL A 146 24.58 22.13 13.10
N TRP A 147 24.66 21.05 12.34
CA TRP A 147 25.89 20.32 12.07
C TRP A 147 26.44 20.70 10.70
N GLU A 148 27.71 21.10 10.65
CA GLU A 148 28.42 21.37 9.40
C GLU A 148 29.09 20.11 8.86
N ASN A 149 29.01 19.90 7.55
CA ASN A 149 29.56 18.73 6.85
C ASN A 149 29.18 17.39 7.50
N ALA A 150 27.94 17.27 7.96
CA ALA A 150 27.43 16.07 8.62
C ALA A 150 27.38 14.87 7.67
N VAL A 151 27.90 13.72 8.10
CA VAL A 151 27.76 12.45 7.37
C VAL A 151 26.41 11.84 7.73
N TYR A 152 25.50 11.79 6.75
CA TYR A 152 24.17 11.22 6.91
C TYR A 152 24.11 9.82 6.30
N PHE A 153 24.00 8.81 7.16
CA PHE A 153 23.90 7.40 6.78
C PHE A 153 22.48 6.88 6.99
N VAL A 154 21.90 6.32 5.93
CA VAL A 154 20.51 5.84 5.88
C VAL A 154 20.51 4.40 5.40
N CYS A 155 19.88 3.50 6.16
CA CYS A 155 19.64 2.12 5.72
C CYS A 155 18.15 1.84 5.65
N ASN A 156 17.71 1.27 4.54
CA ASN A 156 16.36 0.76 4.35
C ASN A 156 16.34 -0.76 4.42
N TYR A 157 15.25 -1.30 4.99
CA TYR A 157 15.11 -2.72 5.31
C TYR A 157 13.78 -3.27 4.78
N SER A 158 13.82 -4.49 4.24
CA SER A 158 12.64 -5.19 3.74
C SER A 158 12.66 -6.69 4.09
N PRO A 159 11.50 -7.28 4.39
CA PRO A 159 10.25 -6.65 4.81
C PRO A 159 10.41 -5.76 6.06
N LYS A 160 9.48 -4.82 6.27
CA LYS A 160 9.47 -3.95 7.47
C LYS A 160 9.34 -4.78 8.75
N GLY A 161 10.13 -4.42 9.76
CA GLY A 161 10.05 -4.96 11.12
C GLY A 161 9.53 -3.93 12.12
N ASN A 162 9.84 -4.15 13.40
CA ASN A 162 9.44 -3.29 14.53
C ASN A 162 7.92 -3.09 14.64
N TRP A 163 7.17 -4.17 14.44
CA TRP A 163 5.73 -4.18 14.63
C TRP A 163 5.41 -4.03 16.13
N ILE A 164 4.50 -3.11 16.47
CA ILE A 164 4.11 -2.86 17.86
C ILE A 164 3.46 -4.11 18.44
N GLY A 165 3.98 -4.60 19.56
CA GLY A 165 3.46 -5.80 20.25
C GLY A 165 4.03 -7.14 19.74
N GLU A 166 4.84 -7.13 18.68
CA GLU A 166 5.46 -8.33 18.12
C GLU A 166 6.91 -8.49 18.58
N ALA A 167 7.34 -9.74 18.80
CA ALA A 167 8.74 -10.06 19.07
C ALA A 167 9.57 -10.01 17.77
N PRO A 168 10.83 -9.56 17.81
CA PRO A 168 11.66 -9.47 16.60
C PRO A 168 11.92 -10.82 15.93
N TYR A 169 11.93 -11.90 16.71
CA TYR A 169 12.15 -13.27 16.25
C TYR A 169 11.56 -14.25 17.27
N LYS A 170 11.49 -15.53 16.89
CA LYS A 170 11.06 -16.61 17.77
C LYS A 170 12.26 -17.15 18.55
N ASN A 171 12.12 -17.29 19.87
CA ASN A 171 13.14 -17.91 20.69
C ASN A 171 13.17 -19.43 20.47
N GLY A 172 14.34 -19.98 20.18
CA GLY A 172 14.52 -21.41 20.08
C GLY A 172 15.89 -21.80 19.54
N ARG A 173 16.06 -23.10 19.25
CA ARG A 173 17.31 -23.58 18.64
C ARG A 173 17.50 -22.94 17.27
N PRO A 174 18.70 -22.41 16.95
CA PRO A 174 18.96 -21.80 15.65
C PRO A 174 18.50 -22.69 14.49
N CYS A 175 17.83 -22.05 13.53
CA CYS A 175 17.30 -22.69 12.32
C CYS A 175 16.22 -23.77 12.52
N SER A 176 15.71 -23.99 13.74
CA SER A 176 14.66 -24.99 13.98
C SER A 176 13.28 -24.64 13.41
N GLU A 177 13.04 -23.36 13.11
CA GLU A 177 11.77 -22.85 12.54
C GLU A 177 12.03 -21.99 11.29
N CYS A 178 13.00 -22.37 10.46
CA CYS A 178 13.22 -21.69 9.20
C CYS A 178 12.02 -21.80 8.25
N PRO A 179 11.67 -20.72 7.51
CA PRO A 179 10.61 -20.80 6.52
C PRO A 179 10.90 -21.87 5.46
N PRO A 180 9.88 -22.59 4.95
CA PRO A 180 10.06 -23.65 3.94
C PRO A 180 10.79 -23.19 2.67
N SER A 181 10.75 -21.89 2.35
CA SER A 181 11.44 -21.26 1.22
C SER A 181 12.97 -21.41 1.26
N TYR A 182 13.55 -21.69 2.43
CA TYR A 182 14.99 -21.89 2.62
C TYR A 182 15.43 -23.36 2.50
N GLY A 183 14.49 -24.31 2.32
CA GLY A 183 14.82 -25.72 2.07
C GLY A 183 15.57 -26.41 3.21
N GLY A 184 15.47 -25.89 4.44
CA GLY A 184 16.15 -26.44 5.63
C GLY A 184 17.63 -26.06 5.77
N GLY A 185 18.16 -25.18 4.92
CA GLY A 185 19.55 -24.73 5.04
C GLY A 185 19.77 -23.82 6.24
N CYS A 186 20.89 -24.05 6.94
CA CYS A 186 21.31 -23.28 8.10
C CYS A 186 22.79 -22.93 8.00
N ARG A 187 23.13 -21.64 8.10
CA ARG A 187 24.51 -21.17 8.07
C ARG A 187 24.70 -20.08 9.10
N ASN A 188 25.68 -20.24 9.99
CA ASN A 188 26.00 -19.26 11.05
C ASN A 188 24.77 -18.82 11.86
N ASN A 189 23.91 -19.78 12.26
CA ASN A 189 22.65 -19.56 12.97
C ASN A 189 21.56 -18.81 12.18
N LEU A 190 21.69 -18.70 10.85
CA LEU A 190 20.72 -18.05 9.97
C LEU A 190 20.10 -19.06 8.99
N CYS A 191 18.82 -18.90 8.70
CA CYS A 191 18.13 -19.59 7.61
C CYS A 191 18.74 -19.16 6.29
N TYR A 192 19.40 -20.10 5.62
CA TYR A 192 20.21 -19.84 4.44
C TYR A 192 19.79 -20.79 3.32
N ARG A 193 19.77 -20.30 2.09
CA ARG A 193 19.49 -21.11 0.90
C ARG A 193 20.76 -21.21 0.08
N GLU A 194 21.26 -22.43 -0.13
CA GLU A 194 22.35 -22.66 -1.08
C GLU A 194 21.82 -22.43 -2.50
N GLU A 195 22.40 -21.46 -3.20
CA GLU A 195 22.19 -21.32 -4.63
C GLU A 195 23.11 -22.31 -5.35
N THR A 196 22.55 -23.39 -5.88
CA THR A 196 23.23 -24.19 -6.91
C THR A 196 23.41 -23.30 -8.14
N TYR A 197 24.58 -22.69 -8.28
CA TYR A 197 24.93 -21.87 -9.43
C TYR A 197 25.10 -22.77 -10.65
N THR A 198 24.03 -23.02 -11.40
CA THR A 198 24.17 -23.33 -12.83
C THR A 198 24.45 -22.00 -13.53
N PRO A 199 25.64 -21.77 -14.11
CA PRO A 199 25.87 -20.59 -14.92
C PRO A 199 24.84 -20.60 -16.04
N LYS A 200 23.97 -19.58 -16.11
CA LYS A 200 23.28 -19.32 -17.36
C LYS A 200 24.36 -18.85 -18.34
N PRO A 201 24.54 -19.51 -19.49
CA PRO A 201 25.38 -18.93 -20.53
C PRO A 201 24.74 -17.59 -20.93
N GLU A 202 25.54 -16.53 -20.89
CA GLU A 202 25.21 -15.28 -21.55
C GLU A 202 25.05 -15.57 -23.04
N THR A 203 23.84 -15.46 -23.56
CA THR A 203 23.60 -15.44 -25.00
C THR A 203 23.64 -13.98 -25.44
N ASP A 204 24.69 -13.64 -26.19
CA ASP A 204 24.75 -12.47 -27.06
C ASP A 204 23.65 -12.57 -28.12
N GLU A 205 22.51 -11.93 -27.89
CA GLU A 205 21.57 -11.55 -28.96
C GLU A 205 20.99 -10.15 -28.68
N MET A 206 21.86 -9.15 -28.74
CA MET A 206 21.47 -7.82 -29.17
C MET A 206 21.84 -7.69 -30.65
N ASN A 207 20.91 -8.06 -31.54
CA ASN A 207 20.75 -7.52 -32.89
C ASN A 207 19.56 -8.20 -33.59
N GLU A 208 18.35 -7.77 -33.25
CA GLU A 208 17.23 -7.88 -34.20
C GLU A 208 16.58 -6.50 -34.32
N VAL A 209 16.73 -5.91 -35.50
CA VAL A 209 16.06 -4.69 -35.92
C VAL A 209 14.63 -5.08 -36.30
N GLU A 210 13.64 -4.55 -35.58
CA GLU A 210 12.22 -4.66 -35.96
C GLU A 210 12.05 -4.16 -37.40
N THR A 211 11.71 -5.07 -38.31
CA THR A 211 11.31 -4.70 -39.68
C THR A 211 9.84 -4.29 -39.64
N ALA A 212 9.52 -3.16 -40.27
CA ALA A 212 8.17 -2.60 -40.29
C ALA A 212 7.14 -3.58 -40.90
N PRO A 213 5.90 -3.66 -40.37
CA PRO A 213 4.84 -4.44 -41.02
C PRO A 213 4.41 -3.79 -42.34
N ILE A 214 4.21 -4.63 -43.34
CA ILE A 214 3.67 -4.29 -44.67
C ILE A 214 2.18 -3.89 -44.52
N PRO A 215 1.66 -2.91 -45.27
CA PRO A 215 0.25 -2.54 -45.19
C PRO A 215 -0.63 -3.62 -45.83
N GLU A 216 -1.59 -4.18 -45.09
CA GLU A 216 -2.67 -4.99 -45.67
C GLU A 216 -3.74 -4.09 -46.31
N GLU A 217 -4.10 -4.41 -47.55
CA GLU A 217 -5.16 -3.76 -48.32
C GLU A 217 -6.55 -4.03 -47.74
N ASN A 218 -7.34 -2.96 -47.58
CA ASN A 218 -8.76 -3.03 -47.25
C ASN A 218 -9.58 -3.48 -48.48
N HIS A 219 -9.98 -4.74 -48.54
CA HIS A 219 -11.07 -5.16 -49.42
C HIS A 219 -12.44 -4.90 -48.75
N VAL A 220 -13.15 -3.91 -49.30
CA VAL A 220 -14.53 -3.56 -48.94
C VAL A 220 -15.49 -4.55 -49.58
N TRP A 221 -16.16 -5.37 -48.78
CA TRP A 221 -17.36 -6.11 -49.20
C TRP A 221 -18.62 -5.38 -48.71
N LEU A 222 -19.36 -4.78 -49.65
CA LEU A 222 -20.70 -4.22 -49.40
C LEU A 222 -21.70 -5.39 -49.32
N GLN A 223 -22.24 -5.66 -48.12
CA GLN A 223 -23.46 -6.47 -47.98
C GLN A 223 -24.69 -5.56 -47.80
N PRO A 224 -25.84 -5.85 -48.45
CA PRO A 224 -27.07 -5.08 -48.27
C PRO A 224 -27.66 -5.25 -46.86
N ARG A 225 -28.11 -4.14 -46.26
CA ARG A 225 -28.80 -4.14 -44.96
C ARG A 225 -30.14 -4.85 -45.05
N VAL A 226 -30.25 -6.01 -44.40
CA VAL A 226 -31.55 -6.58 -44.00
C VAL A 226 -31.98 -5.91 -42.69
N MET A 227 -33.12 -5.21 -42.71
CA MET A 227 -33.74 -4.63 -41.51
C MET A 227 -34.14 -5.76 -40.55
N ARG A 228 -33.58 -5.76 -39.33
CA ARG A 228 -34.02 -6.65 -38.24
C ARG A 228 -35.15 -6.00 -37.43
N PRO A 229 -36.16 -6.76 -36.99
CA PRO A 229 -37.26 -6.23 -36.19
C PRO A 229 -36.79 -5.67 -34.85
N THR A 230 -37.46 -4.60 -34.41
CA THR A 230 -37.28 -3.93 -33.13
C THR A 230 -37.48 -4.91 -31.97
N LYS A 231 -36.41 -5.16 -31.20
CA LYS A 231 -36.48 -5.89 -29.93
C LYS A 231 -37.33 -5.09 -28.92
N PRO A 232 -38.14 -5.78 -28.09
CA PRO A 232 -38.96 -5.13 -27.08
C PRO A 232 -38.09 -4.39 -26.05
N LYS A 233 -38.60 -3.26 -25.54
CA LYS A 233 -37.96 -2.42 -24.52
C LYS A 233 -37.51 -3.28 -23.33
N LYS A 234 -36.19 -3.40 -23.13
CA LYS A 234 -35.61 -3.94 -21.90
C LYS A 234 -36.13 -3.11 -20.72
N THR A 235 -36.65 -3.80 -19.71
CA THR A 235 -36.81 -3.27 -18.35
C THR A 235 -35.51 -2.58 -17.91
N SER A 236 -35.63 -1.44 -17.23
CA SER A 236 -34.50 -0.59 -16.84
C SER A 236 -33.44 -1.41 -16.09
N ALA A 237 -32.27 -1.58 -16.68
CA ALA A 237 -31.16 -2.31 -16.06
C ALA A 237 -30.78 -1.60 -14.74
N VAL A 238 -30.96 -2.29 -13.61
CA VAL A 238 -30.49 -1.81 -12.31
C VAL A 238 -28.97 -1.68 -12.36
N ASN A 239 -28.46 -0.49 -12.06
CA ASN A 239 -27.03 -0.22 -12.05
C ASN A 239 -26.47 -0.50 -10.66
N TYR A 240 -25.41 -1.28 -10.58
CA TYR A 240 -24.71 -1.64 -9.33
C TYR A 240 -23.33 -0.99 -9.30
N MET A 241 -22.91 -0.48 -8.13
CA MET A 241 -21.54 0.02 -7.94
C MET A 241 -20.54 -1.13 -7.76
N THR A 242 -20.95 -2.14 -6.98
CA THR A 242 -20.12 -3.31 -6.68
C THR A 242 -19.98 -4.20 -7.92
N GLN A 243 -18.73 -4.48 -8.31
CA GLN A 243 -18.41 -5.37 -9.43
C GLN A 243 -17.94 -6.74 -8.92
N VAL A 244 -18.58 -7.81 -9.38
CA VAL A 244 -18.13 -9.18 -9.08
C VAL A 244 -16.91 -9.52 -9.93
N VAL A 245 -15.84 -9.96 -9.28
CA VAL A 245 -14.55 -10.25 -9.92
C VAL A 245 -14.11 -11.70 -9.67
N ARG A 246 -13.08 -12.13 -10.38
CA ARG A 246 -12.43 -13.43 -10.20
C ARG A 246 -11.10 -13.24 -9.46
N CYS A 247 -10.56 -14.32 -8.87
CA CYS A 247 -9.29 -14.28 -8.15
C CYS A 247 -8.09 -13.80 -9.01
N ASP A 248 -8.16 -13.94 -10.33
CA ASP A 248 -7.14 -13.49 -11.28
C ASP A 248 -7.34 -12.07 -11.80
N THR A 249 -8.46 -11.43 -11.44
CA THR A 249 -8.82 -10.10 -11.95
C THR A 249 -7.84 -9.05 -11.45
N LYS A 250 -7.16 -8.40 -12.38
CA LYS A 250 -6.19 -7.34 -12.09
C LYS A 250 -6.88 -5.99 -12.06
N MET A 251 -6.32 -5.08 -11.26
CA MET A 251 -6.88 -3.75 -11.12
C MET A 251 -6.96 -3.00 -12.47
N LYS A 252 -5.92 -3.10 -13.30
CA LYS A 252 -5.87 -2.45 -14.62
C LYS A 252 -6.93 -2.97 -15.62
N ASP A 253 -7.45 -4.19 -15.45
CA ASP A 253 -8.30 -4.84 -16.44
C ASP A 253 -9.77 -4.37 -16.32
N LYS A 254 -10.25 -4.12 -15.10
CA LYS A 254 -11.64 -3.71 -14.83
C LYS A 254 -11.81 -2.22 -14.60
N CYS A 255 -10.78 -1.56 -14.06
CA CYS A 255 -10.92 -0.20 -13.63
C CYS A 255 -10.56 0.80 -14.75
N LYS A 256 -11.58 1.34 -15.43
CA LYS A 256 -11.43 2.39 -16.47
C LYS A 256 -12.14 3.71 -16.11
N GLY A 257 -12.54 3.91 -14.86
CA GLY A 257 -13.24 5.12 -14.40
C GLY A 257 -13.47 5.15 -12.88
N SER A 258 -14.25 6.12 -12.39
CA SER A 258 -14.52 6.32 -10.95
C SER A 258 -15.51 5.31 -10.33
N THR A 259 -16.26 4.55 -11.13
CA THR A 259 -17.24 3.54 -10.69
C THR A 259 -16.65 2.17 -10.34
N CYS A 260 -15.32 2.04 -10.38
CA CYS A 260 -14.62 0.78 -10.38
C CYS A 260 -13.82 0.59 -9.08
N ASN A 261 -14.41 1.00 -7.97
CA ASN A 261 -13.72 1.13 -6.70
C ASN A 261 -14.18 0.11 -5.65
N ARG A 262 -15.35 -0.51 -5.80
CA ARG A 262 -15.83 -1.58 -4.89
C ARG A 262 -15.97 -2.89 -5.64
N TYR A 263 -15.33 -3.93 -5.13
CA TYR A 263 -15.31 -5.25 -5.75
C TYR A 263 -15.78 -6.32 -4.78
N GLN A 264 -16.51 -7.30 -5.31
CA GLN A 264 -16.85 -8.54 -4.61
C GLN A 264 -15.90 -9.64 -5.06
N CYS A 265 -15.07 -10.12 -4.14
CA CYS A 265 -14.16 -11.23 -4.33
C CYS A 265 -14.83 -12.56 -3.93
N PRO A 266 -14.62 -13.64 -4.71
CA PRO A 266 -15.09 -14.98 -4.36
C PRO A 266 -14.16 -15.60 -3.29
N ALA A 267 -14.64 -16.68 -2.68
CA ALA A 267 -13.82 -17.53 -1.81
C ALA A 267 -12.73 -18.30 -2.60
N GLY A 268 -11.71 -18.80 -1.90
CA GLY A 268 -10.67 -19.67 -2.46
C GLY A 268 -9.58 -18.94 -3.25
N CYS A 269 -9.33 -17.66 -2.96
CA CYS A 269 -8.31 -16.87 -3.64
C CYS A 269 -6.91 -16.96 -3.01
N LEU A 270 -6.77 -17.51 -1.80
CA LEU A 270 -5.50 -17.59 -1.06
C LEU A 270 -4.41 -18.31 -1.86
N ASN A 271 -4.72 -19.52 -2.34
CA ASN A 271 -3.80 -20.41 -3.06
C ASN A 271 -3.81 -20.21 -4.59
N HIS A 272 -4.52 -19.20 -5.09
CA HIS A 272 -4.62 -18.95 -6.53
C HIS A 272 -3.27 -18.55 -7.14
N LYS A 273 -3.02 -18.79 -8.44
CA LYS A 273 -1.71 -18.51 -9.09
C LYS A 273 -1.48 -17.03 -9.47
N ALA A 274 -2.42 -16.14 -9.17
CA ALA A 274 -2.37 -14.76 -9.64
C ALA A 274 -1.27 -13.97 -8.92
N LYS A 275 -0.44 -13.22 -9.66
CA LYS A 275 0.65 -12.46 -9.04
C LYS A 275 0.13 -11.19 -8.39
N ILE A 276 0.77 -10.80 -7.30
CA ILE A 276 0.61 -9.48 -6.69
C ILE A 276 1.99 -8.85 -6.49
N PHE A 277 2.11 -7.55 -6.69
CA PHE A 277 3.34 -6.79 -6.53
C PHE A 277 3.13 -5.68 -5.51
N GLY A 278 3.95 -5.64 -4.46
CA GLY A 278 3.83 -4.65 -3.39
C GLY A 278 3.17 -5.16 -2.11
N THR A 279 3.05 -4.28 -1.12
CA THR A 279 2.65 -4.65 0.26
C THR A 279 1.53 -3.76 0.81
N LEU A 280 1.70 -2.44 0.73
CA LEU A 280 0.66 -1.46 1.08
C LEU A 280 0.04 -0.90 -0.20
N PHE A 281 0.91 -0.38 -1.05
CA PHE A 281 0.59 -0.01 -2.42
C PHE A 281 0.84 -1.23 -3.29
N TYR A 282 -0.20 -1.65 -4.00
CA TYR A 282 -0.13 -2.75 -4.95
C TYR A 282 -0.09 -2.21 -6.36
N GLU A 283 0.70 -2.85 -7.21
CA GLU A 283 0.81 -2.43 -8.60
C GLU A 283 -0.47 -2.76 -9.36
N SER A 284 -0.90 -1.90 -10.28
CA SER A 284 -2.16 -2.07 -11.02
C SER A 284 -2.30 -3.38 -11.80
N SER A 285 -1.21 -4.11 -12.06
CA SER A 285 -1.26 -5.44 -12.67
C SER A 285 -1.45 -6.59 -11.66
N SER A 286 -1.53 -6.28 -10.36
CA SER A 286 -1.79 -7.22 -9.27
C SER A 286 -3.25 -7.62 -9.22
N SER A 287 -3.51 -8.87 -8.80
CA SER A 287 -4.86 -9.34 -8.45
C SER A 287 -5.44 -8.55 -7.29
N ILE A 288 -6.68 -8.08 -7.44
CA ILE A 288 -7.42 -7.33 -6.42
C ILE A 288 -7.65 -8.20 -5.18
N CYS A 289 -8.22 -9.40 -5.38
CA CYS A 289 -8.61 -10.28 -4.27
C CYS A 289 -7.42 -10.80 -3.49
N ARG A 290 -6.34 -11.19 -4.18
CA ARG A 290 -5.12 -11.62 -3.49
C ARG A 290 -4.42 -10.48 -2.76
N ALA A 291 -4.44 -9.26 -3.31
CA ALA A 291 -3.91 -8.09 -2.62
C ALA A 291 -4.73 -7.76 -1.35
N ALA A 292 -6.05 -7.93 -1.41
CA ALA A 292 -6.94 -7.76 -0.26
C ALA A 292 -6.65 -8.77 0.86
N ILE A 293 -6.46 -10.05 0.50
CA ILE A 293 -6.06 -11.11 1.45
C ILE A 293 -4.67 -10.81 2.02
N HIS A 294 -3.68 -10.54 1.17
CA HIS A 294 -2.33 -10.19 1.59
C HIS A 294 -2.32 -9.03 2.60
N TYR A 295 -3.12 -7.99 2.36
CA TYR A 295 -3.20 -6.86 3.27
C TYR A 295 -3.87 -7.20 4.61
N GLY A 296 -4.76 -8.20 4.63
CA GLY A 296 -5.62 -8.56 5.76
C GLY A 296 -7.00 -7.91 5.74
N VAL A 297 -7.46 -7.41 4.58
CA VAL A 297 -8.84 -6.90 4.43
C VAL A 297 -9.85 -8.04 4.32
N LEU A 298 -9.45 -9.09 3.59
CA LEU A 298 -10.24 -10.29 3.35
C LEU A 298 -9.49 -11.51 3.86
N ASP A 299 -10.23 -12.58 4.13
CA ASP A 299 -9.72 -13.94 4.30
C ASP A 299 -10.03 -14.77 3.04
N ASP A 300 -9.87 -16.09 3.12
CA ASP A 300 -10.16 -16.99 1.99
C ASP A 300 -11.66 -17.23 1.77
N GLU A 301 -12.55 -16.72 2.62
CA GLU A 301 -14.00 -16.73 2.39
C GLU A 301 -14.41 -15.68 1.34
N GLY A 302 -13.53 -14.72 1.07
CA GLY A 302 -13.77 -13.63 0.12
C GLY A 302 -14.57 -12.50 0.76
N GLY A 303 -15.25 -11.70 -0.06
CA GLY A 303 -16.04 -10.56 0.43
C GLY A 303 -15.81 -9.26 -0.31
N LEU A 304 -16.23 -8.16 0.31
CA LEU A 304 -16.19 -6.82 -0.25
C LEU A 304 -14.88 -6.11 0.06
N VAL A 305 -14.28 -5.51 -0.97
CA VAL A 305 -13.09 -4.69 -0.83
C VAL A 305 -13.24 -3.38 -1.59
N ASP A 306 -12.82 -2.29 -0.94
CA ASP A 306 -12.69 -0.97 -1.55
C ASP A 306 -11.26 -0.74 -2.06
N ILE A 307 -11.16 -0.08 -3.21
CA ILE A 307 -9.92 0.15 -3.94
C ILE A 307 -9.71 1.63 -4.20
N THR A 308 -8.62 2.16 -3.67
CA THR A 308 -8.21 3.55 -3.87
C THR A 308 -7.03 3.60 -4.82
N ARG A 309 -7.06 4.50 -5.81
CA ARG A 309 -5.93 4.72 -6.74
C ARG A 309 -4.99 5.77 -6.15
N ASN A 310 -3.70 5.46 -6.09
CA ASN A 310 -2.70 6.30 -5.42
C ASN A 310 -1.66 6.90 -6.39
N GLY A 311 -1.96 6.88 -7.69
CA GLY A 311 -1.05 7.40 -8.71
C GLY A 311 0.14 6.46 -8.96
N LYS A 312 1.22 6.98 -9.53
CA LYS A 312 2.43 6.20 -9.81
C LYS A 312 3.34 6.19 -8.58
N VAL A 313 3.80 5.00 -8.19
CA VAL A 313 4.84 4.81 -7.18
C VAL A 313 6.12 4.33 -7.86
N PRO A 314 7.31 4.72 -7.38
CA PRO A 314 8.58 4.45 -8.05
C PRO A 314 8.93 2.95 -8.05
N PHE A 315 8.56 2.22 -7.00
CA PHE A 315 8.79 0.79 -6.87
C PHE A 315 7.80 0.15 -5.90
N PHE A 316 7.75 -1.17 -5.91
CA PHE A 316 6.89 -2.02 -5.09
C PHE A 316 7.78 -3.05 -4.39
N VAL A 317 7.55 -3.22 -3.08
CA VAL A 317 8.37 -4.08 -2.22
C VAL A 317 7.60 -5.36 -1.90
N LYS A 318 8.25 -6.51 -2.08
CA LYS A 318 7.71 -7.81 -1.68
C LYS A 318 7.53 -7.92 -0.16
N SER A 319 6.53 -8.67 0.26
CA SER A 319 6.41 -9.20 1.62
C SER A 319 5.57 -10.48 1.59
N GLU A 320 5.48 -11.13 2.74
CA GLU A 320 4.59 -12.28 2.93
C GLU A 320 3.69 -11.97 4.13
N ARG A 321 2.38 -11.97 3.88
CA ARG A 321 1.36 -11.59 4.87
C ARG A 321 0.11 -12.43 4.62
N HIS A 322 -0.51 -12.90 5.70
CA HIS A 322 -1.76 -13.67 5.66
C HIS A 322 -1.73 -14.84 4.66
N GLY A 323 -0.61 -15.57 4.60
CA GLY A 323 -0.43 -16.72 3.71
C GLY A 323 -0.28 -16.39 2.21
N VAL A 324 -0.19 -15.12 1.84
CA VAL A 324 0.08 -14.68 0.46
C VAL A 324 1.46 -14.05 0.40
N GLN A 325 2.25 -14.42 -0.60
CA GLN A 325 3.53 -13.79 -0.92
C GLN A 325 3.35 -12.81 -2.08
N SER A 326 3.83 -11.58 -1.91
CA SER A 326 3.90 -10.59 -2.98
C SER A 326 5.29 -10.52 -3.62
N LEU A 327 5.37 -9.84 -4.76
CA LEU A 327 6.59 -9.68 -5.54
C LEU A 327 7.08 -8.23 -5.52
N SER A 328 8.38 -8.04 -5.69
CA SER A 328 8.95 -6.72 -5.88
C SER A 328 8.81 -6.30 -7.35
N LYS A 329 8.65 -5.00 -7.59
CA LYS A 329 8.71 -4.40 -8.91
C LYS A 329 9.40 -3.05 -8.83
N TYR A 330 10.55 -2.94 -9.49
CA TYR A 330 11.44 -1.78 -9.37
C TYR A 330 11.32 -0.81 -10.55
N LYS A 331 10.16 -0.83 -11.22
CA LYS A 331 9.81 0.11 -12.28
C LYS A 331 8.63 0.96 -11.81
N PRO A 332 8.66 2.29 -12.04
CA PRO A 332 7.53 3.13 -11.69
C PRO A 332 6.27 2.65 -12.38
N SER A 333 5.22 2.37 -11.60
CA SER A 333 3.94 1.92 -12.12
C SER A 333 2.78 2.49 -11.31
N SER A 334 1.59 2.48 -11.90
CA SER A 334 0.38 2.88 -11.20
C SER A 334 0.08 1.93 -10.05
N SER A 335 -0.36 2.50 -8.95
CA SER A 335 -0.61 1.80 -7.71
C SER A 335 -2.05 1.96 -7.23
N PHE A 336 -2.47 1.00 -6.41
CA PHE A 336 -3.72 1.04 -5.68
C PHE A 336 -3.53 0.55 -4.25
N MET A 337 -4.45 0.96 -3.38
CA MET A 337 -4.60 0.47 -2.02
C MET A 337 -5.92 -0.28 -1.88
N VAL A 338 -5.96 -1.20 -0.92
CA VAL A 338 -7.15 -1.96 -0.54
C VAL A 338 -7.61 -1.51 0.85
N SER A 339 -8.92 -1.43 1.08
CA SER A 339 -9.50 -1.10 2.38
C SER A 339 -10.77 -1.90 2.65
N LYS A 340 -11.05 -2.17 3.92
CA LYS A 340 -12.28 -2.85 4.35
C LYS A 340 -13.48 -1.94 4.12
N VAL A 341 -14.54 -2.50 3.54
CA VAL A 341 -15.82 -1.81 3.41
C VAL A 341 -16.45 -1.69 4.78
N LYS A 342 -16.62 -0.46 5.25
CA LYS A 342 -17.37 -0.17 6.47
C LYS A 342 -18.85 -0.04 6.12
N VAL A 343 -19.70 -0.67 6.93
CA VAL A 343 -21.16 -0.47 6.88
C VAL A 343 -21.51 0.52 7.98
N GLN A 344 -22.32 1.51 7.66
CA GLN A 344 -22.75 2.56 8.58
C GLN A 344 -24.28 2.66 8.54
N ASP A 345 -24.91 2.52 9.70
CA ASP A 345 -26.33 2.81 9.87
C ASP A 345 -26.54 4.32 9.89
N LEU A 346 -27.54 4.78 9.13
CA LEU A 346 -27.90 6.19 9.03
C LEU A 346 -29.33 6.44 9.47
N ASP A 347 -29.62 7.70 9.76
CA ASP A 347 -30.99 8.22 9.83
C ASP A 347 -31.46 8.73 8.46
N CYS A 348 -32.73 9.16 8.39
CA CYS A 348 -33.30 9.71 7.17
C CYS A 348 -32.79 11.12 6.83
N TYR A 349 -32.01 11.77 7.71
CA TYR A 349 -31.63 13.19 7.58
C TYR A 349 -30.18 13.38 7.14
N THR A 350 -29.34 12.36 7.33
CA THR A 350 -27.92 12.40 7.01
C THR A 350 -27.70 12.65 5.52
N THR A 351 -26.83 13.62 5.22
CA THR A 351 -26.50 14.03 3.84
C THR A 351 -25.12 13.54 3.43
N VAL A 352 -24.87 13.49 2.11
CA VAL A 352 -23.56 13.06 1.58
C VAL A 352 -22.45 14.04 1.98
N ALA A 353 -22.75 15.33 2.06
CA ALA A 353 -21.83 16.36 2.51
C ALA A 353 -21.23 16.09 3.90
N GLN A 354 -22.00 15.46 4.80
CA GLN A 354 -21.59 15.15 6.17
C GLN A 354 -20.82 13.83 6.27
N LEU A 355 -21.21 12.83 5.46
CA LEU A 355 -20.70 11.47 5.63
C LEU A 355 -19.49 11.15 4.75
N CYS A 356 -19.46 11.66 3.52
CA CYS A 356 -18.46 11.26 2.54
C CYS A 356 -17.31 12.28 2.47
N PRO A 357 -16.05 11.87 2.63
CA PRO A 357 -14.92 12.79 2.48
C PRO A 357 -14.66 13.01 0.98
N PHE A 358 -14.92 14.22 0.49
CA PHE A 358 -14.68 14.58 -0.91
C PHE A 358 -13.24 15.03 -1.18
N GLU A 359 -12.30 14.64 -0.33
CA GLU A 359 -10.89 15.01 -0.45
C GLU A 359 -10.13 14.03 -1.36
N LYS A 360 -9.11 14.53 -2.07
CA LYS A 360 -8.26 13.70 -2.94
C LYS A 360 -7.06 13.16 -2.16
N PRO A 361 -6.63 11.89 -2.36
CA PRO A 361 -7.24 10.88 -3.24
C PRO A 361 -8.58 10.39 -2.67
N ALA A 362 -9.61 10.33 -3.52
CA ALA A 362 -11.00 10.08 -3.12
C ALA A 362 -11.11 8.88 -2.17
N THR A 363 -11.61 9.13 -0.96
CA THR A 363 -11.99 8.08 -0.04
C THR A 363 -13.42 7.66 -0.37
N HIS A 364 -13.66 6.35 -0.37
CA HIS A 364 -14.99 5.82 -0.69
C HIS A 364 -15.94 6.11 0.46
N CYS A 365 -17.19 6.45 0.13
CA CYS A 365 -18.24 6.47 1.12
C CYS A 365 -18.39 5.07 1.73
N PRO A 366 -18.69 4.97 3.04
CA PRO A 366 -19.08 3.69 3.62
C PRO A 366 -20.30 3.12 2.88
N ARG A 367 -20.49 1.80 2.95
CA ARG A 367 -21.80 1.22 2.64
C ARG A 367 -22.79 1.72 3.68
N ILE A 368 -23.95 2.14 3.23
CA ILE A 368 -24.92 2.80 4.07
C ILE A 368 -26.11 1.88 4.25
N HIS A 369 -26.51 1.65 5.48
CA HIS A 369 -27.73 0.96 5.82
C HIS A 369 -28.82 1.98 6.15
N CYS A 370 -29.86 2.01 5.33
CA CYS A 370 -30.96 2.96 5.45
C CYS A 370 -32.17 2.33 6.16
N PRO A 371 -32.79 3.04 7.12
CA PRO A 371 -34.00 2.58 7.79
C PRO A 371 -35.21 2.68 6.86
N ALA A 372 -36.30 2.02 7.26
CA ALA A 372 -37.59 2.14 6.60
C ALA A 372 -38.25 3.49 6.90
N ARG A 373 -39.19 3.90 6.03
CA ARG A 373 -40.09 5.06 6.16
C ARG A 373 -39.39 6.42 6.10
N CYS A 374 -38.40 6.57 5.23
CA CYS A 374 -37.75 7.87 4.99
C CYS A 374 -38.48 8.73 3.94
N LYS A 375 -39.44 8.16 3.20
CA LYS A 375 -40.19 8.85 2.14
C LYS A 375 -41.01 10.02 2.66
N ASP A 376 -41.70 9.83 3.78
CA ASP A 376 -42.67 10.78 4.33
C ASP A 376 -42.00 11.89 5.18
N GLU A 377 -40.68 11.81 5.38
CA GLU A 377 -39.92 12.83 6.09
C GLU A 377 -39.98 14.18 5.35
N PRO A 378 -40.30 15.30 6.02
CA PRO A 378 -40.43 16.60 5.37
C PRO A 378 -39.17 17.07 4.65
N SER A 379 -39.34 17.73 3.49
CA SER A 379 -38.21 18.18 2.65
C SER A 379 -37.26 19.17 3.33
N TYR A 380 -37.72 19.87 4.37
CA TYR A 380 -36.85 20.75 5.17
C TYR A 380 -35.77 19.96 5.94
N TRP A 381 -36.11 18.78 6.45
CA TRP A 381 -35.18 17.92 7.22
C TRP A 381 -34.50 16.87 6.34
N ALA A 382 -35.19 16.37 5.32
CA ALA A 382 -34.66 15.41 4.35
C ALA A 382 -34.84 15.95 2.93
N PRO A 383 -34.02 16.93 2.51
CA PRO A 383 -34.11 17.50 1.16
C PRO A 383 -33.58 16.51 0.11
N VAL A 384 -34.13 16.55 -1.10
CA VAL A 384 -33.62 15.79 -2.25
C VAL A 384 -33.54 16.73 -3.45
N PHE A 385 -32.33 17.00 -3.93
CA PHE A 385 -32.09 17.90 -5.06
C PHE A 385 -31.55 17.14 -6.27
N GLY A 386 -32.27 17.18 -7.38
CA GLY A 386 -31.87 16.57 -8.64
C GLY A 386 -32.42 15.18 -8.91
N THR A 387 -31.93 14.58 -10.00
CA THR A 387 -32.40 13.29 -10.53
C THR A 387 -31.24 12.55 -11.19
N ASN A 388 -31.05 11.27 -10.87
CA ASN A 388 -29.92 10.39 -11.25
C ASN A 388 -28.56 10.84 -10.69
N ILE A 389 -28.28 12.14 -10.71
CA ILE A 389 -27.15 12.79 -10.06
C ILE A 389 -27.75 13.83 -9.11
N TYR A 390 -27.36 13.74 -7.85
CA TYR A 390 -27.93 14.51 -6.74
C TYR A 390 -26.89 15.46 -6.16
N ALA A 391 -27.34 16.60 -5.63
CA ALA A 391 -26.47 17.51 -4.90
C ALA A 391 -26.09 16.89 -3.54
N ASP A 392 -24.87 17.15 -3.07
CA ASP A 392 -24.32 16.62 -1.81
C ASP A 392 -25.11 17.00 -0.54
N THR A 393 -25.90 18.07 -0.60
CA THR A 393 -26.84 18.48 0.44
C THR A 393 -28.12 17.64 0.52
N SER A 394 -28.30 16.65 -0.37
CA SER A 394 -29.47 15.76 -0.36
C SER A 394 -29.33 14.67 0.70
N SER A 395 -30.45 14.30 1.34
CA SER A 395 -30.56 13.14 2.23
C SER A 395 -30.29 11.84 1.48
N ILE A 396 -29.44 10.97 2.03
CA ILE A 396 -29.02 9.73 1.36
C ILE A 396 -30.18 8.74 1.22
N CYS A 397 -30.85 8.43 2.32
CA CYS A 397 -31.87 7.37 2.34
C CYS A 397 -33.13 7.76 1.59
N LYS A 398 -33.57 9.02 1.72
CA LYS A 398 -34.70 9.52 0.92
C LYS A 398 -34.36 9.63 -0.57
N THR A 399 -33.11 9.97 -0.91
CA THR A 399 -32.61 9.91 -2.29
C THR A 399 -32.61 8.47 -2.83
N ALA A 400 -32.29 7.48 -2.00
CA ALA A 400 -32.30 6.07 -2.39
C ALA A 400 -33.71 5.60 -2.76
N VAL A 401 -34.71 5.97 -1.96
CA VAL A 401 -36.13 5.71 -2.26
C VAL A 401 -36.53 6.42 -3.54
N HIS A 402 -36.23 7.72 -3.68
CA HIS A 402 -36.50 8.48 -4.91
C HIS A 402 -35.88 7.81 -6.14
N ALA A 403 -34.62 7.36 -6.05
CA ALA A 403 -33.93 6.69 -7.14
C ALA A 403 -34.46 5.27 -7.44
N GLY A 404 -35.29 4.70 -6.56
CA GLY A 404 -35.82 3.34 -6.69
C GLY A 404 -34.76 2.29 -6.39
N VAL A 405 -33.77 2.65 -5.58
CA VAL A 405 -32.64 1.81 -5.21
C VAL A 405 -32.99 0.88 -4.04
N ILE A 406 -33.82 1.37 -3.12
CA ILE A 406 -34.38 0.60 -1.99
C ILE A 406 -35.89 0.80 -1.92
N SER A 407 -36.58 -0.12 -1.25
CA SER A 407 -37.98 0.05 -0.86
C SER A 407 -38.07 0.89 0.40
N ASP A 408 -39.03 1.80 0.46
CA ASP A 408 -39.28 2.60 1.65
C ASP A 408 -39.80 1.76 2.83
N GLU A 409 -40.53 0.67 2.55
CA GLU A 409 -41.13 -0.18 3.60
C GLU A 409 -40.10 -0.98 4.38
N SER A 410 -39.03 -1.42 3.72
CA SER A 410 -37.99 -2.26 4.31
C SER A 410 -36.68 -1.53 4.57
N GLY A 411 -36.46 -0.38 3.94
CA GLY A 411 -35.14 0.22 3.85
C GLY A 411 -34.16 -0.69 3.10
N GLY A 412 -32.87 -0.59 3.44
CA GLY A 412 -31.83 -1.50 2.95
C GLY A 412 -30.48 -0.83 2.69
N ASP A 413 -29.56 -1.62 2.13
CA ASP A 413 -28.19 -1.17 1.87
C ASP A 413 -28.05 -0.40 0.55
N VAL A 414 -27.29 0.70 0.60
CA VAL A 414 -27.01 1.56 -0.54
C VAL A 414 -25.52 1.87 -0.66
N ASP A 415 -25.07 1.98 -1.90
CA ASP A 415 -23.70 2.37 -2.25
C ASP A 415 -23.74 3.79 -2.85
N VAL A 416 -22.93 4.71 -2.29
CA VAL A 416 -22.84 6.11 -2.74
C VAL A 416 -21.50 6.37 -3.41
N MET A 417 -21.54 7.06 -4.55
CA MET A 417 -20.34 7.43 -5.30
C MET A 417 -20.30 8.94 -5.54
N PRO A 418 -19.27 9.64 -5.03
CA PRO A 418 -19.00 11.03 -5.38
C PRO A 418 -18.75 11.18 -6.89
N VAL A 419 -19.31 12.22 -7.50
CA VAL A 419 -19.12 12.56 -8.92
C VAL A 419 -18.87 14.06 -9.08
N ASP A 420 -18.44 14.45 -10.27
CA ASP A 420 -18.27 15.87 -10.60
C ASP A 420 -19.61 16.60 -10.53
N LYS A 421 -19.58 17.82 -9.97
CA LYS A 421 -20.76 18.67 -9.83
C LYS A 421 -21.36 19.03 -11.19
N LYS A 422 -22.68 19.15 -11.24
CA LYS A 422 -23.39 19.70 -12.42
C LYS A 422 -23.57 21.21 -12.27
N LYS A 423 -23.88 21.90 -13.39
CA LYS A 423 -24.26 23.33 -13.38
C LYS A 423 -25.69 23.55 -12.88
N THR A 424 -26.57 22.58 -13.11
CA THR A 424 -27.97 22.58 -12.69
C THR A 424 -28.41 21.16 -12.37
N TYR A 425 -29.27 21.02 -11.37
CA TYR A 425 -29.94 19.78 -10.99
C TYR A 425 -31.43 19.92 -11.28
N VAL A 426 -31.98 18.96 -12.00
CA VAL A 426 -33.41 18.95 -12.37
C VAL A 426 -34.16 18.02 -11.42
N GLY A 427 -35.13 18.57 -10.71
CA GLY A 427 -36.04 17.82 -9.84
C GLY A 427 -37.07 16.99 -10.61
N SER A 428 -37.56 15.92 -10.00
CA SER A 428 -38.59 15.05 -10.57
C SER A 428 -39.39 14.34 -9.47
N LEU A 429 -40.58 13.83 -9.82
CA LEU A 429 -41.34 12.93 -8.96
C LEU A 429 -41.00 11.48 -9.34
N ARG A 430 -40.38 10.72 -8.43
CA ARG A 430 -40.07 9.30 -8.64
C ARG A 430 -40.29 8.49 -7.37
N ASN A 431 -40.89 7.30 -7.52
CA ASN A 431 -41.15 6.38 -6.41
C ASN A 431 -41.89 7.03 -5.23
N GLY A 432 -42.75 8.01 -5.54
CA GLY A 432 -43.51 8.76 -4.54
C GLY A 432 -42.71 9.80 -3.74
N VAL A 433 -41.45 10.06 -4.08
CA VAL A 433 -40.64 11.16 -3.52
C VAL A 433 -40.51 12.27 -4.56
N GLN A 434 -40.78 13.50 -4.16
CA GLN A 434 -40.54 14.69 -4.98
C GLN A 434 -39.13 15.22 -4.72
N SER A 435 -38.31 15.32 -5.78
CA SER A 435 -37.04 16.06 -5.72
C SER A 435 -37.17 17.46 -6.31
N GLU A 436 -36.36 18.38 -5.79
CA GLU A 436 -36.35 19.79 -6.17
C GLU A 436 -35.23 20.11 -7.17
N SER A 437 -35.43 21.17 -7.94
CA SER A 437 -34.40 21.68 -8.85
C SER A 437 -33.48 22.65 -8.12
N LEU A 438 -32.18 22.58 -8.38
CA LEU A 438 -31.17 23.42 -7.71
C LEU A 438 -30.17 23.97 -8.72
N GLY A 439 -29.91 25.27 -8.65
CA GLY A 439 -28.76 25.92 -9.31
C GLY A 439 -27.52 25.80 -8.43
N THR A 440 -26.38 25.40 -9.00
CA THR A 440 -25.24 24.94 -8.20
C THR A 440 -24.54 26.09 -7.44
N PRO A 441 -24.29 25.95 -6.13
CA PRO A 441 -23.40 26.84 -5.38
C PRO A 441 -21.96 26.77 -5.91
N ARG A 442 -21.15 27.83 -5.71
CA ARG A 442 -19.75 27.88 -6.20
C ARG A 442 -18.93 26.65 -5.78
N ASP A 443 -19.18 26.06 -4.61
CA ASP A 443 -18.43 24.93 -4.03
C ASP A 443 -19.24 23.63 -3.83
N GLY A 444 -20.46 23.54 -4.38
CA GLY A 444 -21.32 22.36 -4.21
C GLY A 444 -20.75 21.09 -4.86
N LYS A 445 -21.01 19.93 -4.27
CA LYS A 445 -20.54 18.63 -4.77
C LYS A 445 -21.73 17.77 -5.23
N ALA A 446 -21.44 16.61 -5.83
CA ALA A 446 -22.48 15.74 -6.36
C ALA A 446 -22.20 14.27 -6.07
N PHE A 447 -23.26 13.47 -6.11
CA PHE A 447 -23.15 12.03 -5.98
C PHE A 447 -24.16 11.28 -6.83
N ARG A 448 -23.89 9.98 -6.99
CA ARG A 448 -24.81 8.98 -7.52
C ARG A 448 -25.03 7.90 -6.48
N ILE A 449 -26.24 7.36 -6.44
CA ILE A 449 -26.63 6.28 -5.54
C ILE A 449 -26.88 5.00 -6.35
N PHE A 450 -26.47 3.86 -5.81
CA PHE A 450 -26.53 2.56 -6.46
C PHE A 450 -27.12 1.50 -5.54
N ALA A 451 -27.83 0.55 -6.15
CA ALA A 451 -28.33 -0.62 -5.45
C ALA A 451 -27.20 -1.56 -5.08
N VAL A 452 -27.38 -2.24 -3.95
CA VAL A 452 -26.56 -3.35 -3.51
C VAL A 452 -27.22 -4.65 -3.99
N ARG A 453 -26.40 -5.60 -4.48
CA ARG A 453 -26.89 -6.94 -4.79
C ARG A 453 -27.12 -7.67 -3.47
N GLN A 454 -28.37 -8.06 -3.21
CA GLN A 454 -28.74 -8.97 -2.13
C GLN A 454 -28.29 -10.39 -2.47
#